data_AF-A0A6P8D7J8-F1
#
_entry.id   AF-A0A6P8D7J8-F1
#
_cell.length_a   1.000
_cell.length_b   1.000
_cell.length_c   1.000
_cell.angle_alpha   90.00
_cell.angle_beta   90.00
_cell.angle_gamma   90.00
#
_symmetry.space_group_name_H-M   'P 1'
#
loop_
_entity.id
_entity.type
_entity.pdbx_description
1 polymer ?
#
loop_
_entity_poly.entity_id
_entity_poly.type
_entity_poly.pdbx_seq_one_letter_code
_entity_poly.pdbx_strand_id
1 'polypeptide(L)'
;MSTSYRGARPAAIEPAAAPRPLPPPPTTESAHPSLLAASSSAADRMQLLRVCTILFQQQHSPDSRLHANLLSAVHSPHSRPLAAAELFLQVCNTFPLSWRPSYRFYHFTRTLPDFPHSTVTLNKMLDVIGKSRNIDFFWDVLNDMARRLLVNDKTFNIALKTLAQVRELNKCVKFFHLMNENGWEYKVETLSRVVETLCRAKVADEAKFLVFKLKECVQPNGVIYGWSIKGFCDVGDLIEACRVCGISWSIKGSNLIYVRWNRSWRPFSRLIDTARL
;
A
#
# COMPACT_ATOMS: atom_id res chain seq x y z
N MET A 1 -2.54 -67.82 57.02
CA MET A 1 -3.15 -67.19 58.20
C MET A 1 -3.41 -65.74 57.88
N SER A 2 -4.66 -65.33 58.06
CA SER A 2 -5.27 -64.10 57.57
C SER A 2 -5.11 -62.94 58.56
N THR A 3 -4.83 -61.73 58.06
CA THR A 3 -5.09 -60.45 58.78
C THR A 3 -5.18 -59.34 57.72
N SER A 4 -6.37 -59.05 57.21
CA SER A 4 -7.31 -58.00 57.67
C SER A 4 -6.82 -56.57 57.37
N TYR A 5 -7.21 -56.07 56.19
CA TYR A 5 -7.14 -54.66 55.81
C TYR A 5 -8.19 -53.85 56.59
N ARG A 6 -7.77 -52.93 57.46
CA ARG A 6 -8.61 -51.83 57.96
C ARG A 6 -8.37 -50.61 57.08
N GLY A 7 -9.42 -50.19 56.36
CA GLY A 7 -9.43 -48.98 55.54
C GLY A 7 -9.30 -47.72 56.39
N ALA A 8 -8.36 -46.85 56.01
CA ALA A 8 -8.30 -45.48 56.45
C ALA A 8 -9.21 -44.63 55.55
N ARG A 9 -10.14 -43.88 56.17
CA ARG A 9 -10.98 -42.88 55.49
C ARG A 9 -10.10 -41.75 54.95
N PRO A 10 -10.32 -41.26 53.71
CA PRO A 10 -9.68 -40.03 53.26
C PRO A 10 -10.27 -38.81 53.99
N ALA A 11 -9.38 -37.90 54.39
CA ALA A 11 -9.73 -36.62 54.98
C ALA A 11 -10.51 -35.76 53.98
N ALA A 12 -11.58 -35.12 54.43
CA ALA A 12 -12.38 -34.19 53.66
C ALA A 12 -11.54 -32.97 53.25
N ILE A 13 -11.50 -32.69 51.94
CA ILE A 13 -10.94 -31.46 51.39
C ILE A 13 -12.04 -30.41 51.48
N GLU A 14 -11.84 -29.37 52.29
CA GLU A 14 -12.70 -28.19 52.31
C GLU A 14 -12.66 -27.49 50.93
N PRO A 15 -13.81 -27.03 50.40
CA PRO A 15 -13.83 -26.31 49.13
C PRO A 15 -13.20 -24.92 49.30
N ALA A 16 -12.23 -24.61 48.44
CA ALA A 16 -11.59 -23.31 48.36
C ALA A 16 -12.63 -22.19 48.14
N ALA A 17 -12.58 -21.16 48.99
CA ALA A 17 -13.43 -19.99 48.92
C ALA A 17 -13.30 -19.30 47.54
N ALA A 18 -14.45 -18.98 46.93
CA ALA A 18 -14.52 -18.30 45.64
C ALA A 18 -13.81 -16.92 45.70
N PRO A 19 -13.07 -16.52 44.65
CA PRO A 19 -12.42 -15.22 44.62
C PRO A 19 -13.45 -14.09 44.56
N ARG A 20 -13.19 -13.00 45.30
CA ARG A 20 -14.04 -11.80 45.30
C ARG A 20 -14.18 -11.22 43.89
N PRO A 21 -15.35 -10.65 43.52
CA PRO A 21 -15.52 -10.00 42.22
C PRO A 21 -14.59 -8.80 42.09
N LEU A 22 -13.93 -8.68 40.93
CA LEU A 22 -13.13 -7.52 40.56
C LEU A 22 -14.03 -6.27 40.42
N PRO A 23 -13.52 -5.06 40.75
CA PRO A 23 -14.27 -3.83 40.55
C PRO A 23 -14.53 -3.60 39.04
N PRO A 24 -15.66 -2.96 38.68
CA PRO A 24 -15.99 -2.73 37.28
C PRO A 24 -14.97 -1.80 36.61
N PRO A 25 -14.68 -2.00 35.31
CA PRO A 25 -13.78 -1.13 34.57
C PRO A 25 -14.34 0.30 34.51
N PRO A 26 -13.48 1.34 34.43
CA PRO A 26 -13.94 2.71 34.27
C PRO A 26 -14.77 2.80 32.98
N THR A 27 -15.98 3.32 33.13
CA THR A 27 -16.91 3.60 32.04
C THR A 27 -16.22 4.45 30.98
N THR A 28 -16.18 3.93 29.76
CA THR A 28 -15.72 4.61 28.55
C THR A 28 -16.64 5.82 28.29
N GLU A 29 -16.31 6.96 28.90
CA GLU A 29 -16.75 8.25 28.41
C GLU A 29 -16.25 8.40 26.97
N SER A 30 -17.16 8.86 26.12
CA SER A 30 -17.03 9.04 24.69
C SER A 30 -15.66 9.62 24.28
N ALA A 31 -14.81 8.77 23.71
CA ALA A 31 -13.69 9.22 22.91
C ALA A 31 -14.24 9.79 21.59
N HIS A 32 -14.54 11.09 21.62
CA HIS A 32 -14.71 11.91 20.41
C HIS A 32 -13.50 11.71 19.48
N PRO A 33 -13.71 11.40 18.19
CA PRO A 33 -12.63 11.33 17.22
C PRO A 33 -12.24 12.75 16.78
N SER A 34 -11.50 13.49 17.61
CA SER A 34 -11.08 14.86 17.25
C SER A 34 -9.80 15.39 17.93
N LEU A 35 -8.99 14.56 18.59
CA LEU A 35 -7.78 15.04 19.30
C LEU A 35 -6.43 14.82 18.59
N LEU A 36 -6.39 14.35 17.34
CA LEU A 36 -5.16 14.28 16.55
C LEU A 36 -4.95 15.48 15.60
N ALA A 37 -5.76 16.53 15.71
CA ALA A 37 -5.70 17.70 14.84
C ALA A 37 -5.68 19.03 15.62
N ALA A 38 -4.70 19.21 16.51
CA ALA A 38 -4.30 20.52 17.03
C ALA A 38 -2.87 20.36 17.60
N SER A 39 -1.81 21.02 17.11
CA SER A 39 -1.67 22.46 16.96
C SER A 39 -0.41 22.75 16.13
N SER A 40 -0.54 23.14 14.86
CA SER A 40 0.57 23.82 14.18
C SER A 40 0.66 25.23 14.76
N SER A 41 1.85 25.63 15.21
CA SER A 41 2.10 26.99 15.68
C SER A 41 1.67 27.97 14.58
N ALA A 42 1.19 29.16 14.95
CA ALA A 42 0.89 30.20 13.96
C ALA A 42 2.12 30.51 13.08
N ALA A 43 3.32 30.37 13.65
CA ALA A 43 4.59 30.49 12.92
C ALA A 43 4.73 29.39 11.84
N ASP A 44 4.38 28.14 12.16
CA ASP A 44 4.46 27.01 11.23
C ASP A 44 3.51 27.20 10.03
N ARG A 45 2.30 27.69 10.30
CA ARG A 45 1.30 28.01 9.26
C ARG A 45 1.80 29.13 8.34
N MET A 46 2.42 30.15 8.92
CA MET A 46 2.99 31.26 8.16
C MET A 46 4.20 30.82 7.32
N GLN A 47 5.04 29.96 7.88
CA GLN A 47 6.18 29.37 7.16
C GLN A 47 5.70 28.53 5.97
N LEU A 48 4.76 27.62 6.20
CA LEU A 48 4.15 26.81 5.15
C LEU A 48 3.53 27.67 4.05
N LEU A 49 2.75 28.69 4.42
CA LEU A 49 2.11 29.59 3.47
C LEU A 49 3.15 30.30 2.60
N ARG A 50 4.20 30.88 3.21
CA ARG A 50 5.29 31.54 2.47
C ARG A 50 5.99 30.60 1.49
N VAL A 51 6.36 29.39 1.93
CA VAL A 51 7.00 28.38 1.09
C VAL A 51 6.08 28.00 -0.08
N CYS A 52 4.81 27.69 0.20
CA CYS A 52 3.84 27.33 -0.84
C CYS A 52 3.59 28.48 -1.84
N THR A 53 3.52 29.73 -1.38
CA THR A 53 3.38 30.90 -2.26
C THR A 53 4.59 31.06 -3.19
N ILE A 54 5.81 30.93 -2.66
CA ILE A 54 7.04 30.99 -3.47
C ILE A 54 7.03 29.88 -4.51
N LEU A 55 6.75 28.63 -4.11
CA LEU A 55 6.72 27.48 -5.01
C LEU A 55 5.68 27.65 -6.13
N PHE A 56 4.50 28.18 -5.80
CA PHE A 56 3.44 28.40 -6.79
C PHE A 56 3.80 29.52 -7.78
N GLN A 57 4.28 30.66 -7.29
CA GLN A 57 4.61 31.82 -8.14
C GLN A 57 5.88 31.61 -8.97
N GLN A 58 6.86 30.87 -8.44
CA GLN A 58 8.20 30.74 -9.03
C GLN A 58 8.46 29.36 -9.63
N GLN A 59 7.43 28.57 -9.93
CA GLN A 59 7.56 27.20 -10.46
C GLN A 59 8.32 27.08 -11.81
N HIS A 60 8.41 28.18 -12.57
CA HIS A 60 9.17 28.27 -13.84
C HIS A 60 10.48 29.07 -13.73
N SER A 61 10.81 29.60 -12.54
CA SER A 61 12.04 30.36 -12.33
C SER A 61 13.29 29.46 -12.35
N PRO A 62 14.49 30.01 -12.58
CA PRO A 62 15.73 29.25 -12.44
C PRO A 62 15.98 28.81 -10.99
N ASP A 63 16.66 27.67 -10.80
CA ASP A 63 16.92 27.08 -9.47
C ASP A 63 17.62 28.05 -8.52
N SER A 64 18.58 28.85 -9.01
CA SER A 64 19.31 29.81 -8.17
C SER A 64 18.40 30.81 -7.46
N ARG A 65 17.44 31.40 -8.20
CA ARG A 65 16.47 32.35 -7.64
C ARG A 65 15.48 31.67 -6.70
N LEU A 66 14.98 30.50 -7.11
CA LEU A 66 14.02 29.75 -6.31
C LEU A 66 14.64 29.32 -4.98
N HIS A 67 15.82 28.72 -5.02
CA HIS A 67 16.52 28.19 -3.84
C HIS A 67 16.89 29.31 -2.86
N ALA A 68 17.34 30.48 -3.34
CA ALA A 68 17.61 31.62 -2.46
C ALA A 68 16.35 32.08 -1.70
N ASN A 69 15.20 32.14 -2.38
CA ASN A 69 13.93 32.53 -1.77
C ASN A 69 13.37 31.45 -0.83
N LEU A 70 13.55 30.16 -1.16
CA LEU A 70 13.16 29.06 -0.27
C LEU A 70 14.05 29.00 0.97
N LEU A 71 15.36 29.25 0.82
CA LEU A 71 16.31 29.26 1.94
C LEU A 71 15.92 30.31 2.98
N SER A 72 15.57 31.53 2.54
CA SER A 72 15.12 32.60 3.43
C SER A 72 13.77 32.31 4.08
N ALA A 73 12.87 31.59 3.40
CA ALA A 73 11.58 31.18 3.96
C ALA A 73 11.72 30.04 4.99
N VAL A 74 12.71 29.15 4.81
CA VAL A 74 12.92 27.99 5.69
C VAL A 74 13.74 28.35 6.94
N HIS A 75 14.76 29.20 6.85
CA HIS A 75 15.70 29.49 7.94
C HIS A 75 15.31 30.71 8.82
N SER A 76 14.02 30.87 9.14
CA SER A 76 13.58 31.99 9.99
C SER A 76 14.11 31.83 11.43
N PRO A 77 14.79 32.86 12.01
CA PRO A 77 15.50 32.78 13.31
C PRO A 77 14.59 32.61 14.55
N HIS A 78 13.26 32.55 14.38
CA HIS A 78 12.29 32.46 15.47
C HIS A 78 11.43 31.17 15.46
N SER A 79 11.79 30.19 14.63
CA SER A 79 11.00 28.97 14.46
C SER A 79 11.78 27.78 15.00
N ARG A 80 11.22 27.07 16.01
CA ARG A 80 11.62 25.68 16.27
C ARG A 80 11.45 24.97 14.94
N PRO A 81 12.50 24.34 14.36
CA PRO A 81 12.36 23.76 13.03
C PRO A 81 11.18 22.79 13.10
N LEU A 82 10.15 23.00 12.28
CA LEU A 82 9.33 21.88 11.87
C LEU A 82 10.33 20.80 11.46
N ALA A 83 10.21 19.58 11.99
CA ALA A 83 11.04 18.49 11.50
C ALA A 83 10.96 18.55 9.97
N ALA A 84 12.09 18.67 9.29
CA ALA A 84 12.11 19.14 7.90
C ALA A 84 11.22 18.25 7.00
N ALA A 85 11.12 16.96 7.35
CA ALA A 85 10.17 16.00 6.81
C ALA A 85 8.67 16.39 6.95
N GLU A 86 8.24 16.96 8.07
CA GLU A 86 6.87 17.43 8.28
C GLU A 86 6.52 18.59 7.34
N LEU A 87 7.43 19.57 7.19
CA LEU A 87 7.25 20.69 6.25
C LEU A 87 7.09 20.15 4.83
N PHE A 88 7.90 19.16 4.45
CA PHE A 88 7.77 18.46 3.16
C PHE A 88 6.39 17.87 2.92
N LEU A 89 5.90 17.12 3.92
CA LEU A 89 4.61 16.44 3.83
C LEU A 89 3.48 17.45 3.71
N GLN A 90 3.55 18.56 4.46
CA GLN A 90 2.59 19.65 4.39
C GLN A 90 2.59 20.37 3.04
N VAL A 91 3.76 20.62 2.45
CA VAL A 91 3.86 21.17 1.09
C VAL A 91 3.23 20.20 0.08
N CYS A 92 3.56 18.90 0.14
CA CYS A 92 2.97 17.89 -0.75
C CYS A 92 1.45 17.74 -0.56
N ASN A 93 0.95 17.95 0.66
CA ASN A 93 -0.49 17.94 0.97
C ASN A 93 -1.20 19.18 0.42
N THR A 94 -0.49 20.31 0.32
CA THR A 94 -1.01 21.56 -0.27
C THR A 94 -1.12 21.46 -1.79
N PHE A 95 -0.25 20.67 -2.43
CA PHE A 95 -0.20 20.46 -3.88
C PHE A 95 -0.45 18.98 -4.26
N PRO A 96 -1.62 18.39 -3.94
CA PRO A 96 -1.83 16.95 -4.09
C PRO A 96 -1.89 16.47 -5.55
N LEU A 97 -2.18 17.38 -6.48
CA LEU A 97 -2.32 17.10 -7.93
C LEU A 97 -1.33 17.90 -8.78
N SER A 98 -0.47 18.73 -8.16
CA SER A 98 0.48 19.59 -8.85
C SER A 98 1.90 19.12 -8.55
N TRP A 99 2.45 18.29 -9.43
CA TRP A 99 3.78 17.72 -9.26
C TRP A 99 4.89 18.78 -9.20
N ARG A 100 4.78 19.87 -9.98
CA ARG A 100 5.91 20.80 -10.20
C ARG A 100 6.33 21.53 -8.92
N PRO A 101 5.44 22.20 -8.14
CA PRO A 101 5.80 22.79 -6.85
C PRO A 101 6.46 21.78 -5.90
N SER A 102 5.85 20.62 -5.74
CA SER A 102 6.35 19.56 -4.85
C SER A 102 7.73 19.07 -5.29
N TYR A 103 7.91 18.76 -6.57
CA TYR A 103 9.16 18.24 -7.13
C TYR A 103 10.30 19.26 -7.08
N ARG A 104 10.01 20.55 -7.28
CA ARG A 104 11.03 21.60 -7.11
C ARG A 104 11.41 21.77 -5.65
N PHE A 105 10.45 21.69 -4.74
CA PHE A 105 10.75 21.69 -3.32
C PHE A 105 11.63 20.51 -2.93
N TYR A 106 11.38 19.32 -3.50
CA TYR A 106 12.25 18.15 -3.34
C TYR A 106 13.69 18.37 -3.80
N HIS A 107 13.90 18.96 -4.99
CA HIS A 107 15.25 19.29 -5.43
C HIS A 107 15.94 20.29 -4.50
N PHE A 108 15.22 21.32 -4.04
CA PHE A 108 15.74 22.25 -3.06
C PHE A 108 16.12 21.55 -1.75
N THR A 109 15.24 20.71 -1.18
CA THR A 109 15.51 20.03 0.09
C THR A 109 16.68 19.06 -0.01
N ARG A 110 16.95 18.46 -1.17
CA ARG A 110 18.16 17.64 -1.39
C ARG A 110 19.48 18.43 -1.29
N THR A 111 19.44 19.76 -1.47
CA THR A 111 20.62 20.61 -1.30
C THR A 111 20.93 20.91 0.17
N LEU A 112 20.00 20.60 1.08
CA LEU A 112 20.14 20.84 2.51
C LEU A 112 20.70 19.57 3.20
N PRO A 113 21.86 19.64 3.87
CA PRO A 113 22.45 18.47 4.54
C PRO A 113 21.59 17.94 5.70
N ASP A 114 20.83 18.82 6.36
CA ASP A 114 19.97 18.49 7.49
C ASP A 114 18.60 17.91 7.08
N PHE A 115 18.42 17.59 5.80
CA PHE A 115 17.14 17.10 5.24
C PHE A 115 17.25 15.68 4.68
N PRO A 116 17.38 14.64 5.53
CA PRO A 116 17.34 13.27 5.05
C PRO A 116 15.90 12.90 4.65
N HIS A 117 15.67 12.72 3.35
CA HIS A 117 14.40 12.18 2.85
C HIS A 117 14.20 10.73 3.32
N SER A 118 13.16 10.51 4.11
CA SER A 118 12.72 9.17 4.54
C SER A 118 11.76 8.53 3.53
N THR A 119 11.55 7.22 3.66
CA THR A 119 10.53 6.48 2.90
C THR A 119 9.14 7.13 2.94
N VAL A 120 8.75 7.72 4.07
CA VAL A 120 7.43 8.37 4.22
C VAL A 120 7.34 9.61 3.32
N THR A 121 8.36 10.46 3.33
CA THR A 121 8.40 11.69 2.51
C THR A 121 8.41 11.36 1.01
N LEU A 122 9.22 10.37 0.60
CA LEU A 122 9.32 9.99 -0.81
C LEU A 122 8.07 9.24 -1.31
N ASN A 123 7.43 8.42 -0.48
CA ASN A 123 6.13 7.84 -0.80
C ASN A 123 5.06 8.91 -1.02
N LYS A 124 5.08 9.99 -0.23
CA LYS A 124 4.16 11.11 -0.44
C LYS A 124 4.47 11.86 -1.74
N MET A 125 5.75 12.06 -2.07
CA MET A 125 6.15 12.62 -3.35
C MET A 125 5.67 11.75 -4.52
N LEU A 126 5.89 10.45 -4.46
CA LEU A 126 5.42 9.50 -5.48
C LEU A 126 3.90 9.55 -5.66
N ASP A 127 3.14 9.65 -4.57
CA ASP A 127 1.68 9.84 -4.64
C ASP A 127 1.31 11.11 -5.41
N VAL A 128 1.97 12.24 -5.16
CA VAL A 128 1.72 13.50 -5.87
C VAL A 128 2.10 13.38 -7.36
N ILE A 129 3.33 12.96 -7.67
CA ILE A 129 3.80 12.86 -9.07
C ILE A 129 2.96 11.84 -9.85
N GLY A 130 2.64 10.70 -9.21
CA GLY A 130 1.83 9.64 -9.80
C GLY A 130 0.42 10.09 -10.13
N LYS A 131 -0.22 10.88 -9.26
CA LYS A 131 -1.53 11.50 -9.53
C LYS A 131 -1.48 12.52 -10.67
N SER A 132 -0.39 13.28 -10.79
CA SER A 132 -0.18 14.19 -11.92
C SER A 132 0.23 13.47 -13.22
N ARG A 133 0.41 12.14 -13.20
CA ARG A 133 0.82 11.31 -14.34
C ARG A 133 2.14 11.73 -15.00
N ASN A 134 3.06 12.33 -14.24
CA ASN A 134 4.40 12.64 -14.75
C ASN A 134 5.34 11.45 -14.52
N ILE A 135 5.32 10.51 -15.47
CA ILE A 135 5.95 9.18 -15.30
C ILE A 135 7.48 9.24 -15.31
N ASP A 136 8.07 10.22 -16.01
CA ASP A 136 9.53 10.35 -16.06
C ASP A 136 10.10 10.71 -14.68
N PHE A 137 9.60 11.79 -14.07
CA PHE A 137 10.02 12.15 -12.71
C PHE A 137 9.58 11.13 -11.66
N PHE A 138 8.45 10.45 -11.86
CA PHE A 138 8.02 9.36 -10.98
C PHE A 138 9.03 8.21 -10.99
N TRP A 139 9.50 7.83 -12.17
CA TRP A 139 10.49 6.77 -12.35
C TRP A 139 11.84 7.16 -11.76
N ASP A 140 12.27 8.40 -11.92
CA ASP A 140 13.52 8.91 -11.32
C ASP A 140 13.51 8.82 -9.79
N VAL A 141 12.41 9.24 -9.16
CA VAL A 141 12.26 9.15 -7.69
C VAL A 141 12.22 7.70 -7.23
N LEU A 142 11.54 6.81 -7.97
CA LEU A 142 11.54 5.37 -7.66
C LEU A 142 12.94 4.77 -7.72
N ASN A 143 13.73 5.08 -8.74
CA ASN A 143 15.10 4.57 -8.87
C ASN A 143 16.03 5.16 -7.79
N ASP A 144 15.84 6.41 -7.39
CA ASP A 144 16.54 6.99 -6.24
C ASP A 144 16.21 6.25 -4.94
N MET A 145 14.93 5.99 -4.68
CA MET A 145 14.50 5.22 -3.51
C MET A 145 15.06 3.80 -3.50
N ALA A 146 15.04 3.12 -4.65
CA ALA A 146 15.58 1.77 -4.80
C ALA A 146 17.08 1.72 -4.49
N ARG A 147 17.88 2.63 -5.08
CA ARG A 147 19.33 2.73 -4.82
C ARG A 147 19.66 3.03 -3.36
N ARG A 148 18.78 3.75 -2.66
CA ARG A 148 18.94 4.11 -1.24
C ARG A 148 18.32 3.09 -0.28
N LEU A 149 17.78 1.98 -0.79
CA LEU A 149 17.08 0.95 0.00
C LEU A 149 15.94 1.52 0.85
N LEU A 150 15.26 2.56 0.34
CA LEU A 150 14.14 3.23 1.03
C LEU A 150 12.77 2.72 0.58
N VAL A 151 12.71 1.71 -0.28
CA VAL A 151 11.45 1.16 -0.78
C VAL A 151 10.83 0.26 0.29
N ASN A 152 9.52 0.37 0.48
CA ASN A 152 8.74 -0.54 1.31
C ASN A 152 7.46 -1.03 0.60
N ASP A 153 6.64 -1.84 1.28
CA ASP A 153 5.38 -2.35 0.73
C ASP A 153 4.46 -1.24 0.21
N LYS A 154 4.43 -0.08 0.90
CA LYS A 154 3.62 1.06 0.48
C LYS A 154 4.16 1.66 -0.83
N THR A 155 5.48 1.84 -0.93
CA THR A 155 6.13 2.30 -2.16
C THR A 155 5.81 1.35 -3.32
N PHE A 156 5.88 0.04 -3.06
CA PHE A 156 5.62 -0.99 -4.06
C PHE A 156 4.20 -0.92 -4.62
N ASN A 157 3.21 -0.78 -3.73
CA ASN A 157 1.82 -0.62 -4.13
C ASN A 157 1.58 0.69 -4.90
N ILE A 158 2.21 1.80 -4.50
CA ILE A 158 2.12 3.07 -5.22
C ILE A 158 2.73 2.93 -6.63
N ALA A 159 3.95 2.39 -6.73
CA ALA A 159 4.68 2.19 -7.97
C ALA A 159 3.87 1.38 -8.99
N LEU A 160 3.44 0.18 -8.61
CA LEU A 160 2.78 -0.73 -9.53
C LEU A 160 1.37 -0.28 -9.89
N LYS A 161 0.62 0.30 -8.95
CA LYS A 161 -0.69 0.89 -9.24
C LYS A 161 -0.54 2.02 -10.26
N THR A 162 0.35 2.98 -10.01
CA THR A 162 0.53 4.14 -10.88
C THR A 162 1.01 3.72 -12.27
N LEU A 163 2.05 2.88 -12.37
CA LEU A 163 2.62 2.45 -13.65
C LEU A 163 1.63 1.61 -14.47
N ALA A 164 0.86 0.73 -13.84
CA ALA A 164 -0.16 -0.05 -14.54
C ALA A 164 -1.31 0.84 -15.04
N GLN A 165 -1.76 1.83 -14.25
CA GLN A 165 -2.81 2.76 -14.67
C GLN A 165 -2.44 3.60 -15.91
N VAL A 166 -1.15 3.85 -16.12
CA VAL A 166 -0.63 4.51 -17.34
C VAL A 166 -0.12 3.54 -18.40
N ARG A 167 -0.34 2.23 -18.21
CA ARG A 167 0.03 1.14 -19.14
C ARG A 167 1.54 0.99 -19.37
N GLU A 168 2.36 1.45 -18.43
CA GLU A 168 3.82 1.30 -18.43
C GLU A 168 4.24 -0.09 -17.87
N LEU A 169 3.70 -1.16 -18.45
CA LEU A 169 3.84 -2.53 -17.91
C LEU A 169 5.29 -3.03 -17.92
N ASN A 170 6.10 -2.58 -18.88
CA ASN A 170 7.53 -2.88 -18.91
C ASN A 170 8.25 -2.27 -17.70
N LYS A 171 7.87 -1.06 -17.28
CA LYS A 171 8.42 -0.43 -16.06
C LYS A 171 7.94 -1.16 -14.80
N CYS A 172 6.71 -1.66 -14.76
CA CYS A 172 6.23 -2.51 -13.66
C CYS A 172 7.10 -3.76 -13.47
N VAL A 173 7.37 -4.51 -14.54
CA VAL A 173 8.20 -5.72 -14.49
C VAL A 173 9.64 -5.37 -14.11
N LYS A 174 10.23 -4.32 -14.70
CA LYS A 174 11.56 -3.83 -14.33
C LYS A 174 11.66 -3.48 -12.85
N PHE A 175 10.66 -2.80 -12.30
CA PHE A 175 10.64 -2.43 -10.89
C PHE A 175 10.54 -3.67 -9.99
N PHE A 176 9.76 -4.67 -10.40
CA PHE A 176 9.64 -5.94 -9.67
C PHE A 176 11.00 -6.66 -9.58
N HIS A 177 11.77 -6.71 -10.67
CA HIS A 177 13.12 -7.28 -10.68
C HIS A 177 14.11 -6.46 -9.85
N LEU A 178 14.10 -5.13 -9.99
CA LEU A 178 14.96 -4.21 -9.22
C LEU A 178 14.76 -4.39 -7.71
N MET A 179 13.52 -4.65 -7.29
CA MET A 179 13.21 -4.91 -5.89
C MET A 179 13.87 -6.21 -5.40
N ASN A 180 13.79 -7.27 -6.20
CA ASN A 180 14.46 -8.53 -5.89
C ASN A 180 15.98 -8.40 -5.82
N GLU A 181 16.59 -7.64 -6.72
CA GLU A 181 18.03 -7.32 -6.68
C GLU A 181 18.42 -6.58 -5.39
N ASN A 182 17.51 -5.77 -4.83
CA ASN A 182 17.70 -5.05 -3.57
C ASN A 182 17.31 -5.86 -2.32
N GLY A 183 17.20 -7.19 -2.45
CA GLY A 183 16.91 -8.10 -1.34
C GLY A 183 15.43 -8.30 -1.01
N TRP A 184 14.51 -7.77 -1.83
CA TRP A 184 13.08 -8.04 -1.68
C TRP A 184 12.68 -9.29 -2.44
N GLU A 185 12.67 -10.42 -1.76
CA GLU A 185 12.30 -11.71 -2.35
C GLU A 185 10.97 -11.68 -3.10
N TYR A 186 10.91 -12.47 -4.17
CA TYR A 186 9.69 -12.78 -4.90
C TYR A 186 8.65 -13.48 -4.04
N LYS A 187 7.78 -12.69 -3.41
CA LYS A 187 6.69 -13.18 -2.55
C LYS A 187 5.36 -13.22 -3.29
N VAL A 188 4.66 -14.35 -3.15
CA VAL A 188 3.29 -14.56 -3.66
C VAL A 188 2.33 -13.54 -3.05
N GLU A 189 2.49 -13.19 -1.77
CA GLU A 189 1.67 -12.20 -1.07
C GLU A 189 1.75 -10.81 -1.73
N THR A 190 2.96 -10.42 -2.13
CA THR A 190 3.21 -9.13 -2.79
C THR A 190 2.54 -9.11 -4.16
N LEU A 191 2.70 -10.17 -4.97
CA LEU A 191 2.02 -10.29 -6.25
C LEU A 191 0.48 -10.29 -6.07
N SER A 192 -0.03 -10.98 -5.05
CA SER A 192 -1.46 -11.00 -4.73
C SER A 192 -2.02 -9.61 -4.41
N ARG A 193 -1.32 -8.82 -3.60
CA ARG A 193 -1.75 -7.47 -3.23
C ARG A 193 -1.73 -6.53 -4.43
N VAL A 194 -0.75 -6.68 -5.32
CA VAL A 194 -0.69 -5.91 -6.56
C VAL A 194 -1.87 -6.24 -7.46
N VAL A 195 -2.12 -7.53 -7.70
CA VAL A 195 -3.25 -7.98 -8.54
C VAL A 195 -4.56 -7.48 -7.97
N GLU A 196 -4.79 -7.62 -6.66
CA GLU A 196 -5.95 -7.05 -5.98
C GLU A 196 -6.09 -5.54 -6.24
N THR A 197 -5.00 -4.78 -6.05
CA THR A 197 -5.00 -3.32 -6.23
C THR A 197 -5.32 -2.91 -7.67
N LEU A 198 -4.79 -3.63 -8.65
CA LEU A 198 -5.02 -3.38 -10.07
C LEU A 198 -6.45 -3.75 -10.50
N CYS A 199 -6.95 -4.91 -10.06
CA CYS A 199 -8.32 -5.33 -10.31
C CYS A 199 -9.33 -4.33 -9.70
N ARG A 200 -9.10 -3.87 -8.45
CA ARG A 200 -9.93 -2.80 -7.84
C ARG A 200 -9.84 -1.47 -8.58
N ALA A 201 -8.70 -1.20 -9.24
CA ALA A 201 -8.50 -0.03 -10.08
C ALA A 201 -9.07 -0.19 -11.50
N LYS A 202 -9.80 -1.28 -11.80
CA LYS A 202 -10.41 -1.59 -13.09
C LYS A 202 -9.40 -1.72 -14.25
N VAL A 203 -8.18 -2.15 -13.93
CA VAL A 203 -7.10 -2.44 -14.89
C VAL A 203 -6.72 -3.92 -14.83
N ALA A 204 -7.73 -4.77 -15.09
CA ALA A 204 -7.62 -6.23 -14.96
C ALA A 204 -6.71 -6.87 -16.02
N ASP A 205 -6.66 -6.31 -17.22
CA ASP A 205 -5.75 -6.75 -18.29
C ASP A 205 -4.28 -6.55 -17.90
N GLU A 206 -3.98 -5.40 -17.31
CA GLU A 206 -2.66 -5.06 -16.80
C GLU A 206 -2.26 -5.99 -15.64
N ALA A 207 -3.21 -6.34 -14.77
CA ALA A 207 -3.00 -7.33 -13.71
C ALA A 207 -2.67 -8.72 -14.30
N LYS A 208 -3.45 -9.17 -15.29
CA LYS A 208 -3.22 -10.45 -15.99
C LYS A 208 -1.85 -10.48 -16.68
N PHE A 209 -1.43 -9.39 -17.31
CA PHE A 209 -0.11 -9.29 -17.92
C PHE A 209 1.01 -9.49 -16.89
N LEU A 210 0.91 -8.85 -15.72
CA LEU A 210 1.91 -9.00 -14.65
C LEU A 210 1.96 -10.44 -14.13
N VAL A 211 0.80 -11.06 -13.89
CA VAL A 211 0.75 -12.48 -13.48
C VAL A 211 1.40 -13.37 -14.52
N PHE A 212 1.13 -13.15 -15.82
CA PHE A 212 1.73 -13.94 -16.89
C PHE A 212 3.24 -13.76 -16.98
N LYS A 213 3.74 -12.53 -16.85
CA LYS A 213 5.17 -12.23 -16.94
C LYS A 213 5.96 -12.69 -15.72
N LEU A 214 5.35 -12.67 -14.54
CA LEU A 214 6.03 -13.00 -13.29
C LEU A 214 5.80 -14.45 -12.84
N LYS A 215 5.01 -15.25 -13.57
CA LYS A 215 4.73 -16.66 -13.21
C LYS A 215 5.96 -17.54 -13.04
N GLU A 216 7.05 -17.22 -13.74
CA GLU A 216 8.33 -17.95 -13.67
C GLU A 216 9.14 -17.57 -12.42
N CYS A 217 8.91 -16.37 -11.89
CA CYS A 217 9.54 -15.86 -10.67
C CYS A 217 8.71 -16.18 -9.42
N VAL A 218 7.38 -16.09 -9.53
CA VAL A 218 6.39 -16.26 -8.45
C VAL A 218 5.27 -17.15 -8.97
N GLN A 219 5.12 -18.35 -8.40
CA GLN A 219 4.02 -19.25 -8.75
C GLN A 219 2.68 -18.66 -8.28
N PRO A 220 1.75 -18.31 -9.18
CA PRO A 220 0.46 -17.74 -8.79
C PRO A 220 -0.40 -18.77 -8.06
N ASN A 221 -1.04 -18.37 -6.96
CA ASN A 221 -1.95 -19.22 -6.19
C ASN A 221 -3.42 -18.93 -6.52
N GLY A 222 -4.33 -19.70 -5.92
CA GLY A 222 -5.78 -19.52 -6.10
C GLY A 222 -6.29 -18.12 -5.71
N VAL A 223 -5.63 -17.42 -4.77
CA VAL A 223 -6.01 -16.07 -4.35
C VAL A 223 -5.75 -15.05 -5.46
N ILE A 224 -4.58 -15.11 -6.10
CA ILE A 224 -4.23 -14.23 -7.24
C ILE A 224 -5.24 -14.40 -8.39
N TYR A 225 -5.56 -15.64 -8.72
CA TYR A 225 -6.54 -15.90 -9.75
C TYR A 225 -7.97 -15.50 -9.34
N GLY A 226 -8.35 -15.67 -8.07
CA GLY A 226 -9.63 -15.19 -7.54
C GLY A 226 -9.79 -13.68 -7.70
N TRP A 227 -8.75 -12.90 -7.38
CA TRP A 227 -8.73 -11.46 -7.65
C TRP A 227 -8.84 -11.13 -9.13
N SER A 228 -8.15 -11.88 -9.98
CA SER A 228 -8.21 -11.71 -11.44
C SER A 228 -9.62 -11.94 -11.98
N ILE A 229 -10.28 -13.03 -11.59
CA ILE A 229 -11.67 -13.34 -11.97
C ILE A 229 -12.61 -12.23 -11.52
N LYS A 230 -12.52 -11.83 -10.24
CA LYS A 230 -13.33 -10.72 -9.72
C LYS A 230 -13.10 -9.43 -10.50
N GLY A 231 -11.85 -9.08 -10.79
CA GLY A 231 -11.51 -7.89 -11.57
C GLY A 231 -12.10 -7.89 -12.97
N PHE A 232 -12.06 -9.02 -13.69
CA PHE A 232 -12.70 -9.14 -15.00
C PHE A 232 -14.22 -9.05 -14.91
N CYS A 233 -14.84 -9.67 -13.91
CA CYS A 233 -16.27 -9.51 -13.65
C CYS A 233 -16.66 -8.05 -13.35
N ASP A 234 -15.87 -7.32 -12.55
CA ASP A 234 -16.13 -5.93 -12.19
C ASP A 234 -16.02 -4.97 -13.39
N VAL A 235 -15.24 -5.33 -14.42
CA VAL A 235 -15.11 -4.59 -15.69
C VAL A 235 -16.15 -5.05 -16.73
N GLY A 236 -16.83 -6.18 -16.49
CA GLY A 236 -17.83 -6.77 -17.40
C GLY A 236 -17.25 -7.70 -18.47
N ASP A 237 -15.95 -8.02 -18.43
CA ASP A 237 -15.32 -8.96 -19.34
C ASP A 237 -15.49 -10.40 -18.85
N LEU A 238 -16.68 -10.94 -19.06
CA LEU A 238 -17.02 -12.31 -18.65
C LEU A 238 -16.25 -13.38 -19.44
N ILE A 239 -15.79 -13.07 -20.65
CA ILE A 239 -15.04 -14.00 -21.49
C ILE A 239 -13.69 -14.28 -20.84
N GLU A 240 -12.96 -13.22 -20.48
CA GLU A 240 -11.67 -13.37 -19.82
C GLU A 240 -11.83 -13.87 -18.38
N ALA A 241 -12.89 -13.51 -17.66
CA ALA A 241 -13.22 -14.11 -16.36
C ALA A 241 -13.37 -15.64 -16.47
N CYS A 242 -14.15 -16.14 -17.44
CA CYS A 242 -14.32 -17.57 -17.68
C CYS A 242 -13.01 -18.25 -18.08
N ARG A 243 -12.21 -17.59 -18.91
CA ARG A 243 -10.90 -18.09 -19.36
C ARG A 243 -9.93 -18.27 -18.20
N VAL A 244 -9.85 -17.30 -17.29
CA VAL A 244 -9.01 -17.36 -16.09
C VAL A 244 -9.53 -18.41 -15.10
N CYS A 245 -10.86 -18.49 -14.93
CA CYS A 245 -11.52 -19.53 -14.13
C CYS A 245 -11.28 -20.94 -14.69
N GLY A 246 -10.84 -21.02 -15.95
CA GLY A 246 -10.65 -22.29 -16.65
C GLY A 246 -11.96 -23.01 -16.92
N ILE A 247 -13.07 -22.27 -16.99
CA ILE A 247 -14.37 -22.78 -17.41
C ILE A 247 -14.36 -22.82 -18.93
N SER A 248 -14.20 -24.02 -19.48
CA SER A 248 -14.54 -24.28 -20.87
C SER A 248 -16.02 -24.61 -20.93
N TRP A 249 -16.83 -23.74 -21.52
CA TRP A 249 -18.21 -24.04 -21.89
C TRP A 249 -18.17 -25.00 -23.08
N SER A 250 -18.56 -26.25 -22.89
CA SER A 250 -18.79 -27.18 -24.00
C SER A 250 -20.28 -27.39 -24.15
N ILE A 251 -20.83 -26.90 -25.27
CA ILE A 251 -22.19 -27.19 -25.68
C ILE A 251 -22.17 -28.57 -26.34
N LYS A 252 -22.78 -29.57 -25.71
CA LYS A 252 -23.06 -30.86 -26.35
C LYS A 252 -24.57 -30.99 -26.53
N GLY A 253 -25.03 -30.83 -27.77
CA GLY A 253 -26.45 -30.90 -28.11
C GLY A 253 -27.26 -29.70 -27.63
N SER A 254 -28.58 -29.76 -27.82
CA SER A 254 -29.48 -28.60 -27.81
C SER A 254 -29.72 -27.93 -26.46
N ASN A 255 -29.21 -28.45 -25.33
CA ASN A 255 -29.52 -27.89 -24.00
C ASN A 255 -28.53 -28.22 -22.86
N LEU A 256 -27.36 -28.83 -23.13
CA LEU A 256 -26.38 -29.10 -22.07
C LEU A 256 -25.12 -28.26 -22.23
N ILE A 257 -24.94 -27.38 -21.26
CA ILE A 257 -23.70 -26.69 -20.98
C ILE A 257 -22.94 -27.48 -19.91
N TYR A 258 -21.75 -27.98 -20.24
CA TYR A 258 -20.85 -28.54 -19.23
C TYR A 258 -19.79 -27.52 -18.83
N VAL A 259 -19.66 -27.29 -17.52
CA VAL A 259 -18.54 -26.56 -16.91
C VAL A 259 -17.41 -27.55 -16.64
N ARG A 260 -16.36 -27.51 -17.45
CA ARG A 260 -15.16 -28.32 -17.22
C ARG A 260 -14.09 -27.47 -16.56
N TRP A 261 -13.77 -27.75 -15.30
CA TRP A 261 -12.69 -27.12 -14.56
C TRP A 261 -11.32 -27.60 -15.08
N ASN A 262 -10.40 -26.66 -15.30
CA ASN A 262 -9.00 -26.98 -15.60
C ASN A 262 -8.35 -27.73 -14.41
N ARG A 263 -7.35 -28.57 -14.67
CA ARG A 263 -6.74 -29.52 -13.71
C ARG A 263 -6.22 -28.81 -12.44
N SER A 264 -5.74 -27.58 -12.58
CA SER A 264 -5.25 -26.71 -11.49
C SER A 264 -6.32 -26.24 -10.51
N TRP A 265 -7.60 -26.30 -10.90
CA TRP A 265 -8.74 -25.81 -10.11
C TRP A 265 -9.56 -26.91 -9.45
N ARG A 266 -9.25 -28.18 -9.74
CA ARG A 266 -9.94 -29.34 -9.12
C ARG A 266 -9.91 -29.34 -7.58
N PRO A 267 -8.85 -28.90 -6.88
CA PRO A 267 -8.86 -28.82 -5.42
C PRO A 267 -9.77 -27.70 -4.88
N PHE A 268 -10.09 -26.69 -5.70
CA PHE A 268 -10.81 -25.48 -5.30
C PHE A 268 -12.28 -25.48 -5.76
N SER A 269 -12.74 -26.49 -6.49
CA SER A 269 -14.11 -26.54 -7.02
C SER A 269 -15.16 -26.41 -5.91
N ARG A 270 -14.91 -26.98 -4.73
CA ARG A 270 -15.82 -26.90 -3.56
C ARG A 270 -15.91 -25.52 -2.91
N LEU A 271 -14.89 -24.66 -3.08
CA LEU A 271 -14.86 -23.31 -2.49
C LEU A 271 -15.63 -22.28 -3.33
N ILE A 272 -15.84 -22.55 -4.62
CA ILE A 272 -16.57 -21.67 -5.53
C ILE A 272 -18.06 -22.05 -5.58
N ASP A 273 -18.41 -23.33 -5.39
CA ASP A 273 -19.80 -23.79 -5.32
C ASP A 273 -20.60 -23.18 -4.13
N THR A 274 -19.92 -22.60 -3.14
CA THR A 274 -20.55 -21.88 -2.01
C THR A 274 -20.82 -20.40 -2.28
N ALA A 275 -20.30 -19.83 -3.36
CA ALA A 275 -20.68 -18.50 -3.82
C ALA A 275 -21.92 -18.63 -4.71
N ARG A 276 -23.06 -19.00 -4.10
CA ARG A 276 -24.36 -18.94 -4.79
C ARG A 276 -24.68 -17.48 -5.09
N LEU A 277 -25.01 -17.24 -6.37
CA LEU A 277 -25.72 -16.07 -6.88
C LEU A 277 -26.95 -15.75 -6.02
#